data_AF-A0A0F0GAW8-F1
#
_entry.id   AF-A0A0F0GAW8-F1
#
_cell.length_a   1.000
_cell.length_b   1.000
_cell.length_c   1.000
_cell.angle_alpha   90.00
_cell.angle_beta   90.00
_cell.angle_gamma   90.00
#
_symmetry.space_group_name_H-M   'P 1'
#
loop_
_entity.id
_entity.type
_entity.pdbx_description
1 polymer ?
#
loop_
_entity_poly.entity_id
_entity_poly.type
_entity_poly.pdbx_seq_one_letter_code
_entity_poly.pdbx_strand_id
1 'polypeptide(L)'
;MSPSVVVGHSQGEIAAAVVAGALSLEDGAREVALRSRAIAGGLAGRGGLVSVALPVELVRERLSVWGEERISVAAVNGPSS
;
A
#
# COMPACT_ATOMS: atom_id res chain seq x y z
N MET A 1 4.38 18.80 20.83
CA MET A 1 4.83 17.43 21.14
C MET A 1 5.20 16.76 19.82
N SER A 2 6.25 15.94 19.80
CA SER A 2 6.57 15.07 18.67
C SER A 2 6.01 13.67 18.92
N PRO A 3 5.58 12.93 17.88
CA PRO A 3 5.11 11.57 18.02
C PRO A 3 6.25 10.66 18.47
N SER A 4 5.97 9.72 19.38
CA SER A 4 6.94 8.72 19.83
C SER A 4 7.13 7.58 18.82
N VAL A 5 6.09 7.32 18.01
CA VAL A 5 6.08 6.30 16.95
C VAL A 5 5.20 6.80 15.80
N VAL A 6 5.60 6.50 14.56
CA VAL A 6 4.80 6.68 13.36
C VAL A 6 4.79 5.39 12.54
N VAL A 7 3.64 5.07 11.95
CA VAL A 7 3.49 3.92 11.05
C VAL A 7 2.77 4.39 9.79
N GLY A 8 3.30 4.01 8.64
CA GLY A 8 2.66 4.21 7.35
C GLY A 8 2.38 2.85 6.71
N HIS A 9 1.44 2.82 5.77
CA HIS A 9 1.16 1.65 4.96
C HIS A 9 1.11 2.05 3.49
N SER A 10 1.79 1.29 2.62
CA SER A 10 1.92 1.63 1.20
C SER A 10 2.41 3.07 1.03
N GLN A 11 1.68 3.95 0.34
CA GLN A 11 2.07 5.35 0.17
C GLN A 11 2.22 6.12 1.48
N GLY A 12 1.53 5.69 2.54
CA GLY A 12 1.58 6.33 3.85
C GLY A 12 2.97 6.25 4.50
N GLU A 13 3.83 5.31 4.09
CA GLU A 13 5.21 5.21 4.60
C GLU A 13 6.05 6.44 4.26
N ILE A 14 5.79 7.07 3.11
CA ILE A 14 6.50 8.30 2.72
C ILE A 14 6.16 9.43 3.70
N ALA A 15 4.88 9.58 4.05
CA ALA A 15 4.46 10.57 5.04
C ALA A 15 5.02 10.25 6.43
N ALA A 16 5.03 8.98 6.83
CA ALA A 16 5.63 8.54 8.09
C ALA A 16 7.14 8.87 8.13
N ALA A 17 7.87 8.64 7.04
CA ALA A 17 9.28 8.97 6.91
C ALA A 17 9.54 10.49 7.03
N VAL A 18 8.67 11.33 6.45
CA VAL A 18 8.76 12.80 6.61
C VAL A 18 8.53 13.20 8.07
N VAL A 19 7.49 12.67 8.73
CA VAL A 19 7.20 13.00 10.13
C VAL A 19 8.30 12.51 11.08
N ALA A 20 8.90 11.34 10.78
CA ALA A 20 10.05 10.80 11.52
C ALA A 20 11.36 11.56 11.25
N GLY A 21 11.40 12.46 10.26
CA GLY A 21 12.61 13.19 9.86
C GLY A 21 13.58 12.37 8.99
N ALA A 22 13.19 11.19 8.51
CA ALA A 22 13.97 10.37 7.60
C ALA A 22 13.98 10.91 6.16
N LEU A 23 12.95 11.69 5.79
CA LEU A 23 12.90 12.46 4.53
C LEU A 23 12.61 13.92 4.84
N SER A 24 13.16 14.82 4.03
CA SER A 24 12.70 16.21 4.01
C SER A 24 11.27 16.28 3.46
N LEU A 25 10.54 17.34 3.76
CA LEU A 25 9.20 17.56 3.19
C LEU A 25 9.25 17.61 1.66
N GLU A 26 10.28 18.24 1.09
CA GLU A 26 10.48 18.36 -0.35
C GLU A 26 10.72 16.99 -1.00
N ASP A 27 11.60 16.18 -0.42
CA ASP A 27 11.90 14.83 -0.93
C ASP A 27 10.67 13.92 -0.82
N GLY A 28 9.95 13.98 0.31
CA GLY A 28 8.71 13.23 0.48
C GLY A 28 7.65 13.62 -0.55
N ALA A 29 7.46 14.91 -0.81
CA ALA A 29 6.54 15.39 -1.84
C ALA A 29 6.97 14.94 -3.25
N ARG A 30 8.27 15.00 -3.54
CA ARG A 30 8.84 14.53 -4.81
C ARG A 30 8.60 13.05 -5.02
N GLU A 31 8.82 12.23 -3.99
CA GLU A 31 8.61 10.78 -4.04
C GLU A 31 7.14 10.42 -4.29
N VAL A 32 6.22 11.07 -3.56
CA VAL A 32 4.76 10.89 -3.78
C VAL A 32 4.39 11.23 -5.23
N ALA A 33 4.89 12.34 -5.77
CA ALA A 33 4.59 12.77 -7.13
C ALA A 33 5.18 11.81 -8.18
N LEU A 34 6.43 11.37 -8.02
CA LEU A 34 7.09 10.44 -8.93
C LEU A 34 6.38 9.08 -8.94
N ARG A 35 6.08 8.52 -7.77
CA ARG A 35 5.36 7.26 -7.62
C ARG A 35 3.98 7.33 -8.29
N SER A 36 3.25 8.42 -8.06
CA SER A 36 1.93 8.62 -8.66
C SER A 36 2.01 8.66 -10.19
N ARG A 37 3.00 9.36 -10.76
CA ARG A 37 3.22 9.39 -12.22
C ARG A 37 3.59 8.03 -12.79
N ALA A 38 4.45 7.27 -12.10
CA ALA A 38 4.85 5.94 -12.53
C ALA A 38 3.65 4.98 -12.58
N ILE A 39 2.80 4.99 -11.55
CA ILE A 39 1.57 4.19 -11.52
C ILE A 39 0.61 4.62 -12.64
N ALA A 40 0.38 5.93 -12.79
CA ALA A 40 -0.49 6.46 -13.82
C ALA A 40 -0.02 6.10 -15.25
N GLY A 41 1.29 6.17 -15.50
CA GLY A 41 1.85 5.90 -16.82
C GLY A 41 2.00 4.42 -17.18
N GLY A 42 2.18 3.54 -16.18
CA GLY A 42 2.51 2.12 -16.43
C GLY A 42 1.44 1.11 -16.03
N LEU A 43 0.61 1.42 -15.03
CA LEU A 43 -0.27 0.46 -14.35
C LEU A 43 -1.76 0.81 -14.42
N ALA A 44 -2.10 2.09 -14.62
CA ALA A 44 -3.49 2.52 -14.68
C ALA A 44 -4.28 1.75 -15.75
N GLY A 45 -5.44 1.20 -15.36
CA GLY A 45 -6.31 0.42 -16.24
C GLY A 45 -5.86 -1.02 -16.52
N ARG A 46 -4.72 -1.47 -15.98
CA ARG A 46 -4.18 -2.83 -16.22
C ARG A 46 -4.47 -3.82 -15.09
N GLY A 47 -5.21 -3.39 -14.08
CA GLY A 47 -5.59 -4.18 -12.91
C GLY A 47 -6.51 -3.39 -11.99
N GLY A 48 -6.89 -4.00 -10.87
CA GLY A 48 -7.76 -3.40 -9.87
C GLY A 48 -7.44 -3.89 -8.47
N LEU A 49 -7.97 -3.17 -7.49
CA LEU A 49 -7.94 -3.53 -6.07
C LEU A 49 -9.37 -3.55 -5.56
N VAL A 50 -9.65 -4.50 -4.68
CA VAL A 50 -10.95 -4.62 -4.00
C VAL A 50 -10.71 -4.91 -2.53
N SER A 51 -11.52 -4.30 -1.66
CA SER A 51 -11.54 -4.63 -0.25
C SER A 51 -12.46 -5.83 -0.01
N VAL A 52 -12.01 -6.77 0.82
CA VAL A 52 -12.74 -8.01 1.11
C VAL A 52 -12.86 -8.14 2.63
N ALA A 53 -14.08 -8.18 3.14
CA ALA A 53 -14.37 -8.26 4.57
C ALA A 53 -14.25 -9.71 5.10
N LEU A 54 -13.06 -10.31 4.96
CA LEU A 54 -12.76 -11.68 5.37
C LEU A 54 -11.34 -11.78 5.95
N PRO A 55 -11.11 -12.72 6.89
CA PRO A 55 -9.75 -13.08 7.32
C PRO A 55 -8.87 -13.50 6.13
N VAL A 56 -7.60 -13.13 6.18
CA VAL A 56 -6.65 -13.34 5.06
C VAL A 56 -6.48 -14.81 4.70
N GLU A 57 -6.57 -15.72 5.68
CA GLU A 57 -6.44 -17.17 5.47
C GLU A 57 -7.56 -17.68 4.54
N LEU A 58 -8.79 -17.21 4.76
CA LEU A 58 -9.95 -17.56 3.92
C LEU A 58 -9.91 -16.87 2.55
N VAL A 59 -9.24 -15.71 2.44
CA VAL A 59 -9.00 -15.07 1.14
C VAL A 59 -7.97 -15.88 0.35
N ARG A 60 -6.84 -16.26 0.96
CA ARG A 60 -5.79 -17.05 0.31
C ARG A 60 -6.29 -18.40 -0.18
N GLU A 61 -7.08 -19.09 0.62
CA GLU A 61 -7.71 -20.36 0.22
C GLU A 61 -8.54 -20.18 -1.06
N ARG A 62 -9.39 -19.14 -1.12
CA ARG A 62 -10.23 -18.84 -2.28
C ARG A 62 -9.43 -18.39 -3.50
N LEU A 63 -8.30 -17.71 -3.30
CA LEU A 63 -7.44 -17.24 -4.39
C LEU A 63 -6.55 -18.34 -4.97
N SER A 64 -6.37 -19.47 -4.27
CA SER A 64 -5.47 -20.56 -4.70
C SER A 64 -5.72 -21.06 -6.13
N VAL A 65 -6.97 -21.04 -6.59
CA VAL A 65 -7.37 -21.48 -7.94
C VAL A 65 -6.93 -20.52 -9.06
N TRP A 66 -6.60 -19.27 -8.73
CA TRP A 66 -6.22 -18.24 -9.70
C TRP A 66 -4.70 -18.08 -9.83
N GLY A 67 -3.95 -18.48 -8.80
CA GLY A 67 -2.51 -18.24 -8.68
C GLY A 67 -2.17 -16.79 -8.33
N GLU A 68 -1.07 -16.59 -7.61
CA GLU A 68 -0.67 -15.26 -7.10
C GLU A 68 -0.29 -14.27 -8.20
N GLU A 69 0.09 -14.74 -9.39
CA GLU A 69 0.40 -13.89 -10.55
C GLU A 69 -0.83 -13.15 -11.10
N ARG A 70 -2.03 -13.70 -10.90
CA ARG A 70 -3.29 -13.15 -11.41
C ARG A 70 -4.03 -12.36 -10.35
N ILE A 71 -4.10 -12.89 -9.13
CA ILE A 71 -4.76 -12.25 -8.00
C ILE A 71 -3.94 -12.53 -6.74
N SER A 72 -3.53 -11.47 -6.05
CA SER A 72 -2.74 -11.55 -4.83
C SER A 72 -3.35 -10.72 -3.71
N VAL A 73 -3.04 -11.09 -2.47
CA VAL A 73 -3.39 -10.28 -1.30
C VAL A 73 -2.46 -9.08 -1.24
N ALA A 74 -3.00 -7.88 -1.48
CA ALA A 74 -2.24 -6.64 -1.50
C ALA A 74 -1.95 -6.10 -0.10
N ALA A 75 -2.83 -6.35 0.88
CA ALA A 75 -2.72 -5.87 2.25
C ALA A 75 -3.59 -6.72 3.19
N VAL A 76 -3.24 -6.71 4.48
CA VAL A 76 -4.08 -7.17 5.58
C VAL A 76 -4.18 -6.01 6.56
N ASN A 77 -5.33 -5.34 6.55
CA ASN A 77 -5.56 -4.13 7.33
C ASN A 77 -6.08 -4.44 8.75
N GLY A 78 -6.58 -5.66 8.96
CA GLY A 78 -7.04 -6.13 10.26
C GLY A 78 -7.43 -7.62 10.22
N PRO A 79 -7.97 -8.16 11.34
CA PRO A 79 -8.34 -9.58 11.41
C PRO A 79 -9.48 -9.98 10.46
N SER A 80 -10.21 -9.00 9.90
CA SER A 80 -11.31 -9.22 8.97
C SER A 80 -11.24 -8.33 7.73
N SER A 81 -10.06 -7.79 7.40
CA SER A 81 -9.84 -6.86 6.27
C SER A 81 -8.38 -6.75 5.83
#